data_AF-Q4CWQ8-F1
#
_entry.id   AF-Q4CWQ8-F1
#
_cell.length_a   1.000
_cell.length_b   1.000
_cell.length_c   1.000
_cell.angle_alpha   90.00
_cell.angle_beta   90.00
_cell.angle_gamma   90.00
#
_symmetry.space_group_name_H-M   'P 1'
#
loop_
_entity.id
_entity.type
_entity.pdbx_description
1 polymer ?
#
loop_
_entity_poly.entity_id
_entity_poly.type
_entity_poly.pdbx_seq_one_letter_code
_entity_poly.pdbx_strand_id
1 'polypeptide(L)'
;MVQLVDDLFRMRMLMAGVYLGLGISSTYGFSIFTDHLRHKYGYSQSDITTISTVGNCVGYCSFLAGMLFDYAGPMVVLPLGGLLGCLGFVLFGLTFDGYVVSNPSVIHFSIFNAILYLGCPSMDVSSVMPLMLQFPLERGYVVLIMKTFNGLGTAVLMAYFNGWFKAANSDQPEDNNYSGYAYFVGGQILLCSLIGTYFTRLPMYFPCSWRKKRLSSEEAAEREKTLDLYMSQQAPMRRLRIGVMLVVAMLIFSTTQSIATAYVDTSHVGYLAISIVAVLLMASFSVIAMPFQFLGRYTPVCPTHMEGIGKATTGLEHERTGETICEGAVADGNDLRANVVAVPAPQYSGSFWSHLLTVDLWAVWLACFGMWGTGTVMQMNAAQIYRSKNNGKFDTRTLTLYVAIMSVGSAAGRMAMGYLDMKLSALQRAGKTRTLTTIALPIGPLLLVAAYLFFAVLPGSVLLLPFLLGAMGNGVGWGVGVIALRMMYSEDIGKHYNFCFTSGAVATIALNRFMFGEMYDAEARRRGEFPSCNRPRCVRNQMFILLVVNVVATLAAALVHWRFSRFTRARLDERETPDSLQDGKDMIGMGSSEPIAEEDHLQS
;
A
#
# COMPACT_ATOMS: atom_id res chain seq x y z
N MET A 1 11.22 -26.32 24.65
CA MET A 1 10.52 -25.02 24.62
C MET A 1 10.00 -24.78 23.22
N VAL A 2 8.75 -24.34 23.07
CA VAL A 2 8.11 -24.08 21.77
C VAL A 2 8.52 -22.70 21.26
N GLN A 3 8.99 -22.62 20.01
CA GLN A 3 9.21 -21.34 19.33
C GLN A 3 7.88 -20.78 18.83
N LEU A 4 7.70 -19.47 18.98
CA LEU A 4 6.51 -18.75 18.55
C LEU A 4 6.93 -17.45 17.87
N VAL A 5 6.09 -16.98 16.95
CA VAL A 5 6.21 -15.62 16.41
C VAL A 5 5.78 -14.62 17.49
N ASP A 6 6.54 -13.55 17.67
CA ASP A 6 6.17 -12.49 18.61
C ASP A 6 5.01 -11.66 18.04
N ASP A 7 3.79 -11.93 18.53
CA ASP A 7 2.59 -11.24 18.08
C ASP A 7 2.58 -9.75 18.48
N LEU A 8 3.18 -9.37 19.62
CA LEU A 8 3.24 -7.97 20.01
C LEU A 8 4.19 -7.19 19.08
N PHE A 9 5.31 -7.82 18.71
CA PHE A 9 6.20 -7.30 17.68
C PHE A 9 5.49 -7.10 16.34
N ARG A 10 4.72 -8.09 15.86
CA ARG A 10 3.89 -7.96 14.64
C ARG A 10 2.88 -6.82 14.73
N MET A 11 2.22 -6.64 15.88
CA MET A 11 1.26 -5.54 16.07
C MET A 11 1.93 -4.17 16.08
N ARG A 12 3.12 -4.04 16.67
CA ARG A 12 3.92 -2.81 16.63
C ARG A 12 4.36 -2.47 15.20
N MET A 13 4.74 -3.47 14.42
CA MET A 13 4.99 -3.29 12.99
C MET A 13 3.75 -2.77 12.25
N LEU A 14 2.58 -3.33 12.52
CA LEU A 14 1.34 -2.91 11.86
C LEU A 14 0.95 -1.47 12.21
N MET A 15 1.09 -1.09 13.48
CA MET A 15 0.91 0.30 13.93
C MET A 15 1.91 1.24 13.23
N ALA A 16 3.18 0.87 13.16
CA ALA A 16 4.19 1.68 12.47
C ALA A 16 3.85 1.82 10.98
N GLY A 17 3.31 0.77 10.35
CA GLY A 17 2.78 0.81 8.99
C GLY A 17 1.65 1.84 8.80
N VAL A 18 0.73 1.98 9.76
CA VAL A 18 -0.33 3.01 9.71
C VAL A 18 0.27 4.41 9.69
N TYR A 19 1.25 4.69 10.56
CA TYR A 19 1.92 5.99 10.60
C TYR A 19 2.76 6.25 9.35
N LEU A 20 3.44 5.23 8.82
CA LEU A 20 4.09 5.32 7.50
C LEU A 20 3.08 5.62 6.40
N GLY A 21 1.89 5.01 6.42
CA GLY A 21 0.80 5.28 5.49
C GLY A 21 0.35 6.75 5.51
N LEU A 22 0.22 7.34 6.71
CA LEU A 22 -0.02 8.78 6.86
C LEU A 22 1.13 9.60 6.25
N GLY A 23 2.38 9.27 6.55
CA GLY A 23 3.56 9.92 5.97
C GLY A 23 3.58 9.85 4.44
N ILE A 24 3.27 8.69 3.84
CA ILE A 24 3.21 8.49 2.39
C ILE A 24 2.09 9.32 1.74
N SER A 25 0.96 9.49 2.43
CA SER A 25 -0.19 10.27 1.92
C SER A 25 0.10 11.76 1.72
N SER A 26 1.18 12.27 2.33
CA SER A 26 1.63 13.67 2.18
C SER A 26 1.96 14.04 0.73
N THR A 27 2.29 13.07 -0.13
CA THR A 27 2.43 13.26 -1.58
C THR A 27 1.21 13.92 -2.21
N TYR A 28 0.00 13.53 -1.79
CA TYR A 28 -1.26 14.09 -2.26
C TYR A 28 -1.61 15.42 -1.57
N GLY A 29 -0.87 15.81 -0.52
CA GLY A 29 -1.02 17.08 0.19
C GLY A 29 -0.51 18.31 -0.57
N PHE A 30 0.19 18.13 -1.70
CA PHE A 30 0.64 19.23 -2.57
C PHE A 30 -0.51 20.16 -3.00
N SER A 31 -1.75 19.65 -3.09
CA SER A 31 -2.92 20.47 -3.41
C SER A 31 -3.13 21.63 -2.43
N ILE A 32 -2.69 21.52 -1.18
CA ILE A 32 -2.78 22.59 -0.17
C ILE A 32 -1.89 23.78 -0.55
N PHE A 33 -0.74 23.53 -1.18
CA PHE A 33 0.17 24.58 -1.64
C PHE A 33 -0.28 25.25 -2.93
N THR A 34 -1.24 24.67 -3.65
CA THR A 34 -1.68 25.17 -4.96
C THR A 34 -2.16 26.63 -4.86
N ASP A 35 -3.00 26.96 -3.89
CA ASP A 35 -3.49 28.34 -3.73
C ASP A 35 -2.36 29.30 -3.36
N HIS A 36 -1.44 28.89 -2.49
CA HIS A 36 -0.26 29.70 -2.14
C HIS A 36 0.61 30.01 -3.36
N LEU A 37 0.89 29.00 -4.19
CA LEU A 37 1.72 29.14 -5.39
C LEU A 37 1.12 30.11 -6.40
N ARG A 38 -0.22 30.13 -6.53
CA ARG A 38 -0.93 31.05 -7.43
C ARG A 38 -0.92 32.47 -6.90
N HIS A 39 -1.29 32.66 -5.64
CA HIS A 39 -1.48 34.00 -5.06
C HIS A 39 -0.15 34.70 -4.77
N LYS A 40 0.85 33.99 -4.22
CA LYS A 40 2.14 34.58 -3.86
C LYS A 40 3.11 34.72 -5.03
N TYR A 41 3.17 33.72 -5.91
CA TYR A 41 4.16 33.68 -7.01
C TYR A 41 3.55 33.88 -8.39
N GLY A 42 2.23 34.08 -8.50
CA GLY A 42 1.56 34.32 -9.78
C GLY A 42 1.52 33.12 -10.71
N TYR A 43 1.72 31.90 -10.21
CA TYR A 43 1.79 30.71 -11.05
C TYR A 43 0.45 30.37 -11.68
N SER A 44 0.49 29.94 -12.94
CA SER A 44 -0.67 29.46 -13.66
C SER A 44 -1.04 28.03 -13.24
N GLN A 45 -2.24 27.59 -13.61
CA GLN A 45 -2.64 26.19 -13.43
C GLN A 45 -1.71 25.23 -14.19
N SER A 46 -1.18 25.64 -15.35
CA SER A 46 -0.22 24.85 -16.13
C SER A 46 1.10 24.63 -15.38
N ASP A 47 1.57 25.65 -14.67
CA ASP A 47 2.80 25.57 -13.87
C ASP A 47 2.64 24.59 -12.71
N ILE A 48 1.51 24.65 -12.01
CA ILE A 48 1.19 23.77 -10.88
C ILE A 48 0.98 22.33 -11.36
N THR A 49 0.31 22.16 -12.50
CA THR A 49 0.20 20.86 -13.16
C THR A 49 1.58 20.32 -13.55
N THR A 50 2.52 21.17 -13.99
CA THR A 50 3.89 20.75 -14.31
C THR A 50 4.61 20.24 -13.06
N ILE A 51 4.58 20.99 -11.95
CA ILE A 51 5.23 20.62 -10.68
C ILE A 51 4.71 19.26 -10.16
N SER A 52 3.38 19.12 -10.12
CA SER A 52 2.74 17.87 -9.67
C SER A 52 3.02 16.71 -10.62
N THR A 53 3.05 16.95 -11.94
CA THR A 53 3.38 15.92 -12.95
C THR A 53 4.80 15.42 -12.81
N VAL A 54 5.78 16.32 -12.62
CA VAL A 54 7.18 15.92 -12.40
C VAL A 54 7.30 15.03 -11.17
N GLY A 55 6.66 15.42 -10.05
CA GLY A 55 6.61 14.59 -8.84
C GLY A 55 5.99 13.22 -9.12
N ASN A 56 4.80 13.17 -9.71
CA ASN A 56 4.12 11.91 -10.05
C ASN A 56 4.98 10.99 -10.94
N CYS A 57 5.61 11.52 -11.98
CA CYS A 57 6.50 10.75 -12.85
C CYS A 57 7.67 10.15 -12.07
N VAL A 58 8.33 10.93 -11.22
CA VAL A 58 9.42 10.44 -10.36
C VAL A 58 8.91 9.39 -9.38
N GLY A 59 7.75 9.61 -8.75
CA GLY A 59 7.16 8.68 -7.82
C GLY A 59 6.74 7.34 -8.44
N TYR A 60 6.34 7.34 -9.71
CA TYR A 60 6.06 6.11 -10.45
C TYR A 60 7.31 5.42 -10.99
N CYS A 61 8.41 6.16 -11.19
CA CYS A 61 9.73 5.61 -11.52
C CYS A 61 10.44 5.03 -10.28
N SER A 62 9.72 4.25 -9.47
CA SER A 62 10.18 3.76 -8.16
C SER A 62 10.90 2.41 -8.20
N PHE A 63 11.19 1.86 -9.38
CA PHE A 63 11.85 0.55 -9.52
C PHE A 63 13.18 0.47 -8.74
N LEU A 64 13.96 1.56 -8.73
CA LEU A 64 15.21 1.66 -7.96
C LEU A 64 14.98 1.44 -6.45
N ALA A 65 13.86 1.94 -5.92
CA ALA A 65 13.50 1.74 -4.52
C ALA A 65 13.17 0.27 -4.22
N GLY A 66 12.51 -0.42 -5.14
CA GLY A 66 12.24 -1.85 -5.05
C GLY A 66 13.52 -2.68 -5.10
N MET A 67 14.46 -2.33 -5.97
CA MET A 67 15.78 -2.94 -6.02
C MET A 67 16.56 -2.74 -4.72
N LEU A 68 16.59 -1.51 -4.20
CA LEU A 68 17.27 -1.21 -2.94
C LEU A 68 16.63 -1.94 -1.76
N PHE A 69 15.30 -2.06 -1.74
CA PHE A 69 14.57 -2.82 -0.73
C PHE A 69 14.92 -4.30 -0.75
N ASP A 70 14.89 -4.96 -1.92
CA ASP A 70 15.22 -6.38 -2.00
C ASP A 70 16.69 -6.64 -1.64
N TYR A 71 17.58 -5.70 -1.95
CA TYR A 71 19.00 -5.82 -1.66
C TYR A 71 19.33 -5.56 -0.18
N ALA A 72 18.90 -4.41 0.36
CA ALA A 72 19.32 -3.89 1.66
C ALA A 72 18.25 -4.00 2.77
N GLY A 73 16.99 -4.21 2.40
CA GLY A 73 15.86 -4.33 3.34
C GLY A 73 15.30 -3.00 3.84
N PRO A 74 14.20 -3.05 4.62
CA PRO A 74 13.46 -1.86 5.04
C PRO A 74 14.25 -0.95 5.98
N MET A 75 15.21 -1.48 6.74
CA MET A 75 16.05 -0.72 7.68
C MET A 75 16.88 0.36 7.02
N VAL A 76 17.27 0.15 5.77
CA VAL A 76 18.04 1.13 4.99
C VAL A 76 17.10 2.02 4.19
N VAL A 77 16.05 1.44 3.60
CA VAL A 77 15.18 2.17 2.67
C VAL A 77 14.20 3.12 3.38
N LEU A 78 13.65 2.74 4.54
CA LEU A 78 12.75 3.60 5.31
C LEU A 78 13.37 4.94 5.70
N PRO A 79 14.54 5.00 6.38
CA PRO A 79 15.12 6.28 6.79
C PRO A 79 15.53 7.12 5.58
N LEU A 80 16.05 6.51 4.52
CA LEU A 80 16.34 7.22 3.27
C LEU A 80 15.07 7.85 2.66
N GLY A 81 13.98 7.08 2.60
CA GLY A 81 12.70 7.59 2.11
C GLY A 81 12.14 8.73 2.96
N GLY A 82 12.26 8.62 4.29
CA GLY A 82 11.84 9.66 5.23
C GLY A 82 12.66 10.93 5.14
N LEU A 83 13.98 10.82 4.97
CA LEU A 83 14.89 11.95 4.78
C LEU A 83 14.60 12.69 3.48
N LEU A 84 14.39 11.96 2.38
CA LEU A 84 14.00 12.57 1.10
C LEU A 84 12.64 13.27 1.20
N GLY A 85 11.66 12.62 1.84
CA GLY A 85 10.35 13.22 2.08
C GLY A 85 10.42 14.51 2.91
N CYS A 86 11.18 14.49 4.01
CA CYS A 86 11.42 15.65 4.85
C CYS A 86 12.12 16.77 4.09
N LEU A 87 13.20 16.45 3.37
CA LEU A 87 13.97 17.40 2.58
C LEU A 87 13.08 18.12 1.56
N GLY A 88 12.22 17.38 0.84
CA GLY A 88 11.28 17.97 -0.12
C GLY A 88 10.40 19.05 0.54
N PHE A 89 9.72 18.71 1.64
CA PHE A 89 8.85 19.66 2.34
C PHE A 89 9.60 20.82 3.02
N VAL A 90 10.76 20.56 3.60
CA VAL A 90 11.59 21.62 4.20
C VAL A 90 12.05 22.61 3.14
N LEU A 91 12.40 22.16 1.93
CA LEU A 91 12.74 23.04 0.82
C LEU A 91 11.55 23.90 0.36
N PHE A 92 10.33 23.35 0.34
CA PHE A 92 9.11 24.14 0.14
C PHE A 92 8.98 25.23 1.22
N GLY A 93 9.05 24.85 2.50
CA GLY A 93 8.91 25.79 3.61
C GLY A 93 9.96 26.91 3.60
N LEU A 94 11.24 26.55 3.44
CA LEU A 94 12.33 27.53 3.39
C LEU A 94 12.22 28.46 2.18
N THR A 95 11.66 27.99 1.07
CA THR A 95 11.41 28.83 -0.11
C THR A 95 10.20 29.75 0.11
N PHE A 96 9.17 29.28 0.81
CA PHE A 96 8.04 30.13 1.21
C PHE A 96 8.46 31.24 2.17
N ASP A 97 9.41 30.99 3.09
CA ASP A 97 9.99 32.01 3.94
C ASP A 97 11.05 32.88 3.23
N GLY A 98 11.42 32.55 1.99
CA GLY A 98 12.38 33.31 1.18
C GLY A 98 13.86 33.04 1.49
N TYR A 99 14.18 32.00 2.26
CA TYR A 99 15.55 31.66 2.66
C TYR A 99 16.36 30.89 1.61
N VAL A 100 15.72 30.06 0.77
CA VAL A 100 16.44 29.22 -0.22
C VAL A 100 16.41 29.84 -1.61
N VAL A 101 15.26 30.30 -2.09
CA VAL A 101 15.13 30.96 -3.39
C VAL A 101 14.24 32.19 -3.25
N SER A 102 14.78 33.38 -3.53
CA SER A 102 14.02 34.63 -3.42
C SER A 102 12.99 34.80 -4.55
N ASN A 103 13.30 34.33 -5.76
CA ASN A 103 12.40 34.29 -6.91
C ASN A 103 12.24 32.86 -7.40
N PRO A 104 11.48 32.00 -6.70
CA PRO A 104 11.34 30.62 -7.11
C PRO A 104 10.66 30.53 -8.47
N SER A 105 11.12 29.57 -9.27
CA SER A 105 10.51 29.20 -10.55
C SER A 105 9.85 27.83 -10.45
N VAL A 106 9.04 27.49 -11.45
CA VAL A 106 8.40 26.16 -11.61
C VAL A 106 9.43 25.03 -11.49
N ILE A 107 10.66 25.23 -11.97
CA ILE A 107 11.75 24.24 -11.90
C ILE A 107 12.13 23.94 -10.44
N HIS A 108 12.24 24.96 -9.59
CA HIS A 108 12.62 24.79 -8.19
C HIS A 108 11.60 23.92 -7.45
N PHE A 109 10.32 24.27 -7.51
CA PHE A 109 9.27 23.48 -6.89
C PHE A 109 9.08 22.10 -7.53
N SER A 110 9.37 21.95 -8.82
CA SER A 110 9.39 20.63 -9.49
C SER A 110 10.50 19.73 -8.93
N ILE A 111 11.69 20.28 -8.67
CA ILE A 111 12.79 19.54 -8.03
C ILE A 111 12.42 19.17 -6.60
N PHE A 112 11.86 20.10 -5.82
CA PHE A 112 11.46 19.82 -4.43
C PHE A 112 10.39 18.73 -4.36
N ASN A 113 9.41 18.79 -5.27
CA ASN A 113 8.38 17.78 -5.39
C ASN A 113 8.92 16.43 -5.87
N ALA A 114 9.90 16.42 -6.80
CA ALA A 114 10.59 15.21 -7.23
C ALA A 114 11.35 14.53 -6.07
N ILE A 115 12.06 15.30 -5.23
CA ILE A 115 12.77 14.77 -4.05
C ILE A 115 11.77 14.10 -3.09
N LEU A 116 10.66 14.78 -2.78
CA LEU A 116 9.58 14.21 -1.97
C LEU A 116 9.06 12.88 -2.56
N TYR A 117 8.73 12.89 -3.85
CA TYR A 117 8.15 11.73 -4.53
C TYR A 117 9.14 10.59 -4.76
N LEU A 118 10.44 10.82 -4.67
CA LEU A 118 11.43 9.74 -4.63
C LEU A 118 11.40 8.98 -3.28
N GLY A 119 11.11 9.69 -2.19
CA GLY A 119 11.07 9.13 -0.84
C GLY A 119 9.83 8.27 -0.56
N CYS A 120 8.64 8.74 -0.93
CA CYS A 120 7.38 8.10 -0.52
C CYS A 120 7.14 6.68 -1.08
N PRO A 121 7.39 6.37 -2.37
CA PRO A 121 7.30 4.99 -2.88
C PRO A 121 8.31 4.05 -2.24
N SER A 122 9.48 4.59 -1.82
CA SER A 122 10.50 3.85 -1.09
C SER A 122 9.99 3.45 0.30
N MET A 123 9.26 4.35 0.97
CA MET A 123 8.58 4.04 2.23
C MET A 123 7.42 3.05 2.02
N ASP A 124 6.66 3.15 0.93
CA ASP A 124 5.53 2.27 0.63
C ASP A 124 5.98 0.81 0.51
N VAL A 125 6.94 0.51 -0.39
CA VAL A 125 7.45 -0.87 -0.54
C VAL A 125 8.06 -1.40 0.76
N SER A 126 8.80 -0.55 1.48
CA SER A 126 9.51 -0.92 2.71
C SER A 126 8.62 -1.10 3.93
N SER A 127 7.34 -0.75 3.83
CA SER A 127 6.37 -0.94 4.89
C SER A 127 5.39 -2.05 4.56
N VAL A 128 4.82 -2.03 3.35
CA VAL A 128 3.78 -2.98 2.95
C VAL A 128 4.36 -4.38 2.70
N MET A 129 5.51 -4.52 2.04
CA MET A 129 6.06 -5.84 1.72
C MET A 129 6.50 -6.63 2.96
N PRO A 130 7.22 -6.02 3.93
CA PRO A 130 7.49 -6.70 5.20
C PRO A 130 6.23 -7.08 5.96
N LEU A 131 5.21 -6.22 6.02
CA LEU A 131 3.95 -6.54 6.70
C LEU A 131 3.22 -7.71 6.01
N MET A 132 3.19 -7.74 4.69
CA MET A 132 2.57 -8.84 3.95
C MET A 132 3.30 -10.18 4.17
N LEU A 133 4.60 -10.15 4.45
CA LEU A 133 5.40 -11.31 4.86
C LEU A 133 5.21 -11.68 6.35
N GLN A 134 5.06 -10.69 7.23
CA GLN A 134 4.82 -10.93 8.67
C GLN A 134 3.38 -11.39 8.96
N PHE A 135 2.44 -11.14 8.04
CA PHE A 135 1.04 -11.53 8.13
C PHE A 135 0.60 -12.35 6.91
N PRO A 136 1.22 -13.53 6.64
CA PRO A 136 0.91 -14.28 5.43
C PRO A 136 -0.53 -14.83 5.43
N LEU A 137 -1.08 -15.14 6.62
CA LEU A 137 -2.46 -15.62 6.79
C LEU A 137 -3.49 -14.49 6.88
N GLU A 138 -3.06 -13.28 7.22
CA GLU A 138 -3.89 -12.11 7.49
C GLU A 138 -3.56 -10.92 6.57
N ARG A 139 -3.05 -11.18 5.35
CA ARG A 139 -2.65 -10.14 4.37
C ARG A 139 -3.74 -9.11 4.12
N GLY A 140 -4.99 -9.54 3.99
CA GLY A 140 -6.12 -8.62 3.82
C GLY A 140 -6.30 -7.62 4.96
N TYR A 141 -5.93 -7.97 6.21
CA TYR A 141 -5.91 -7.02 7.32
C TYR A 141 -4.81 -5.97 7.17
N VAL A 142 -3.64 -6.33 6.64
CA VAL A 142 -2.56 -5.37 6.35
C VAL A 142 -3.06 -4.33 5.35
N VAL A 143 -3.69 -4.75 4.25
CA VAL A 143 -4.25 -3.82 3.26
C VAL A 143 -5.34 -2.94 3.88
N LEU A 144 -6.26 -3.53 4.63
CA LEU A 144 -7.38 -2.80 5.21
C LEU A 144 -6.92 -1.78 6.27
N ILE A 145 -5.97 -2.14 7.14
CA ILE A 145 -5.52 -1.30 8.26
C ILE A 145 -4.48 -0.28 7.80
N MET A 146 -3.46 -0.70 7.07
CA MET A 146 -2.30 0.13 6.73
C MET A 146 -2.48 0.82 5.37
N LYS A 147 -2.74 0.06 4.30
CA LYS A 147 -2.73 0.61 2.93
C LYS A 147 -3.86 1.63 2.69
N THR A 148 -4.96 1.55 3.45
CA THR A 148 -6.05 2.54 3.42
C THR A 148 -5.59 3.95 3.78
N PHE A 149 -4.58 4.11 4.67
CA PHE A 149 -4.07 5.42 5.07
C PHE A 149 -3.32 6.16 3.96
N ASN A 150 -2.77 5.45 2.96
CA ASN A 150 -2.22 6.12 1.79
C ASN A 150 -3.30 6.96 1.06
N GLY A 151 -4.58 6.55 1.15
CA GLY A 151 -5.71 7.29 0.57
C GLY A 151 -6.41 8.23 1.54
N LEU A 152 -6.58 7.84 2.81
CA LEU A 152 -7.26 8.68 3.81
C LEU A 152 -6.36 9.78 4.40
N GLY A 153 -5.04 9.57 4.40
CA GLY A 153 -4.10 10.43 5.10
C GLY A 153 -4.13 11.89 4.63
N THR A 154 -4.45 12.15 3.36
CA THR A 154 -4.62 13.52 2.85
C THR A 154 -5.74 14.28 3.54
N ALA A 155 -6.87 13.63 3.86
CA ALA A 155 -7.96 14.26 4.59
C ALA A 155 -7.57 14.58 6.04
N VAL A 156 -6.67 13.77 6.62
CA VAL A 156 -6.08 14.02 7.95
C VAL A 156 -5.17 15.24 7.91
N LEU A 157 -4.30 15.31 6.91
CA LEU A 157 -3.40 16.44 6.70
C LEU A 157 -4.17 17.74 6.40
N MET A 158 -5.29 17.66 5.67
CA MET A 158 -6.21 18.79 5.49
C MET A 158 -6.83 19.26 6.81
N ALA A 159 -7.25 18.34 7.68
CA ALA A 159 -7.76 18.70 9.00
C ALA A 159 -6.68 19.39 9.85
N TYR A 160 -5.44 18.91 9.78
CA TYR A 160 -4.28 19.54 10.43
C TYR A 160 -4.01 20.95 9.89
N PHE A 161 -4.00 21.12 8.56
CA PHE A 161 -3.85 22.42 7.91
C PHE A 161 -4.91 23.40 8.39
N ASN A 162 -6.19 23.02 8.27
CA ASN A 162 -7.31 23.90 8.62
C ASN A 162 -7.34 24.26 10.11
N GLY A 163 -6.94 23.34 11.00
CA GLY A 163 -7.00 23.56 12.44
C GLY A 163 -5.83 24.33 13.05
N TRP A 164 -4.64 24.28 12.43
CA TRP A 164 -3.42 24.85 13.02
C TRP A 164 -2.64 25.82 12.13
N PHE A 165 -2.85 25.78 10.81
CA PHE A 165 -2.06 26.55 9.85
C PHE A 165 -2.90 27.52 9.01
N LYS A 166 -4.22 27.37 8.99
CA LYS A 166 -5.15 28.37 8.44
C LYS A 166 -5.22 29.59 9.36
N ALA A 167 -5.24 30.79 8.80
CA ALA A 167 -5.39 32.03 9.56
C ALA A 167 -6.76 32.07 10.28
N ALA A 168 -6.76 32.42 11.56
CA ALA A 168 -7.98 32.42 12.38
C ALA A 168 -8.93 33.59 12.07
N ASN A 169 -8.36 34.74 11.68
CA ASN A 169 -9.07 36.01 11.54
C ASN A 169 -9.03 36.56 10.10
N SER A 170 -8.65 35.73 9.12
CA SER A 170 -8.55 36.13 7.71
C SER A 170 -8.96 34.99 6.79
N ASP A 171 -9.74 35.34 5.76
CA ASP A 171 -10.08 34.44 4.66
C ASP A 171 -9.09 34.57 3.48
N GLN A 172 -8.09 35.45 3.58
CA GLN A 172 -7.09 35.63 2.53
C GLN A 172 -6.13 34.43 2.53
N PRO A 173 -5.96 33.74 1.39
CA PRO A 173 -5.04 32.61 1.30
C PRO A 173 -3.61 32.98 1.69
N GLU A 174 -3.13 34.21 1.43
CA GLU A 174 -1.78 34.66 1.77
C GLU A 174 -1.45 34.68 3.28
N ASP A 175 -2.45 34.82 4.15
CA ASP A 175 -2.25 34.91 5.60
C ASP A 175 -2.06 33.53 6.26
N ASN A 176 -2.33 32.44 5.53
CA ASN A 176 -2.14 31.08 6.04
C ASN A 176 -0.65 30.74 6.18
N ASN A 177 -0.30 29.99 7.23
CA ASN A 177 1.06 29.59 7.54
C ASN A 177 1.52 28.35 6.74
N TYR A 178 1.74 28.51 5.43
CA TYR A 178 2.18 27.39 4.57
C TYR A 178 3.60 26.91 4.85
N SER A 179 4.53 27.79 5.26
CA SER A 179 5.89 27.37 5.62
C SER A 179 5.87 26.52 6.89
N GLY A 180 5.14 26.95 7.92
CA GLY A 180 4.89 26.16 9.12
C GLY A 180 4.26 24.80 8.81
N TYR A 181 3.26 24.75 7.92
CA TYR A 181 2.66 23.48 7.49
C TYR A 181 3.68 22.59 6.79
N ALA A 182 4.49 23.14 5.88
CA ALA A 182 5.53 22.40 5.18
C ALA A 182 6.56 21.82 6.17
N TYR A 183 7.06 22.60 7.13
CA TYR A 183 7.97 22.11 8.16
C TYR A 183 7.34 21.02 9.04
N PHE A 184 6.08 21.19 9.42
CA PHE A 184 5.35 20.19 10.21
C PHE A 184 5.23 18.86 9.47
N VAL A 185 4.80 18.88 8.21
CA VAL A 185 4.67 17.65 7.41
C VAL A 185 6.04 17.02 7.15
N GLY A 186 7.08 17.83 6.90
CA GLY A 186 8.46 17.37 6.77
C GLY A 186 8.99 16.68 8.04
N GLY A 187 8.73 17.26 9.21
CA GLY A 187 9.05 16.65 10.50
C GLY A 187 8.24 15.37 10.76
N GLN A 188 6.95 15.38 10.44
CA GLN A 188 6.06 14.23 10.61
C GLN A 188 6.49 13.04 9.75
N ILE A 189 6.78 13.24 8.45
CA ILE A 189 7.20 12.14 7.58
C ILE A 189 8.52 11.52 8.04
N LEU A 190 9.47 12.33 8.53
CA LEU A 190 10.70 11.84 9.12
C LEU A 190 10.44 11.05 10.40
N LEU A 191 9.60 11.56 11.30
CA LEU A 191 9.22 10.87 12.54
C LEU A 191 8.55 9.52 12.24
N CYS A 192 7.56 9.48 11.34
CA CYS A 192 6.90 8.26 10.92
C CYS A 192 7.89 7.26 10.29
N SER A 193 8.84 7.76 9.49
CA SER A 193 9.92 6.94 8.92
C SER A 193 10.85 6.35 9.98
N LEU A 194 11.25 7.13 10.99
CA LEU A 194 12.12 6.66 12.08
C LEU A 194 11.41 5.62 12.97
N ILE A 195 10.14 5.86 13.31
CA ILE A 195 9.30 4.87 14.00
C ILE A 195 9.18 3.59 13.15
N GLY A 196 8.93 3.75 11.85
CA GLY A 196 8.91 2.67 10.89
C GLY A 196 10.20 1.86 10.86
N THR A 197 11.33 2.54 10.81
CA THR A 197 12.68 1.94 10.80
C THR A 197 12.92 1.16 12.08
N TYR A 198 12.52 1.70 13.23
CA TYR A 198 12.70 1.02 14.50
C TYR A 198 11.95 -0.33 14.57
N PHE A 199 10.69 -0.37 14.13
CA PHE A 199 9.85 -1.57 14.26
C PHE A 199 9.90 -2.54 13.07
N THR A 200 10.05 -2.05 11.83
CA THR A 200 9.81 -2.87 10.64
C THR A 200 10.96 -3.83 10.37
N ARG A 201 10.66 -5.14 10.29
CA ARG A 201 11.63 -6.18 9.90
C ARG A 201 11.05 -7.13 8.86
N LEU A 202 11.91 -7.56 7.94
CA LEU A 202 11.65 -8.75 7.16
C LEU A 202 11.66 -9.98 8.10
N PRO A 203 10.77 -10.96 7.92
CA PRO A 203 10.83 -12.18 8.72
C PRO A 203 12.06 -13.00 8.36
N MET A 204 12.48 -13.87 9.28
CA MET A 204 13.75 -14.60 9.17
C MET A 204 13.82 -15.50 7.93
N TYR A 205 12.71 -16.14 7.55
CA TYR A 205 12.60 -16.96 6.34
C TYR A 205 12.71 -16.16 5.02
N PHE A 206 12.67 -14.83 5.07
CA PHE A 206 12.72 -13.96 3.89
C PHE A 206 13.79 -12.85 4.03
N PRO A 207 15.08 -13.19 4.11
CA PRO A 207 16.13 -12.20 4.23
C PRO A 207 16.31 -11.39 2.93
N CYS A 208 16.74 -10.12 3.05
CA CYS A 208 17.20 -9.34 1.90
C CYS A 208 18.48 -9.95 1.29
N SER A 209 18.79 -9.62 0.03
CA SER A 209 19.92 -10.23 -0.69
C SER A 209 21.26 -10.02 0.00
N TRP A 210 21.49 -8.85 0.60
CA TRP A 210 22.72 -8.56 1.35
C TRP A 210 22.89 -9.48 2.55
N ARG A 211 21.80 -9.76 3.28
CA ARG A 211 21.81 -10.70 4.40
C ARG A 211 21.92 -12.15 3.90
N LYS A 212 21.15 -12.53 2.88
CA LYS A 212 21.13 -13.88 2.28
C LYS A 212 22.52 -14.35 1.87
N LYS A 213 23.34 -13.47 1.26
CA LYS A 213 24.73 -13.77 0.84
C LYS A 213 25.71 -13.99 2.00
N ARG A 214 25.35 -13.65 3.23
CA ARG A 214 26.21 -13.72 4.43
C ARG A 214 25.79 -14.79 5.41
N LEU A 215 24.75 -15.58 5.10
CA LEU A 215 24.30 -16.69 5.94
C LEU A 215 25.09 -17.94 5.58
N SER A 216 25.41 -18.74 6.60
CA SER A 216 25.83 -20.12 6.36
C SER A 216 24.66 -20.94 5.81
N SER A 217 24.96 -22.10 5.19
CA SER A 217 23.92 -23.03 4.74
C SER A 217 23.03 -23.50 5.88
N GLU A 218 23.61 -23.74 7.05
CA GLU A 218 22.89 -24.14 8.27
C GLU A 218 21.95 -23.04 8.77
N GLU A 219 22.44 -21.79 8.86
CA GLU A 219 21.62 -20.64 9.26
C GLU A 219 20.49 -20.37 8.26
N ALA A 220 20.77 -20.52 6.96
CA ALA A 220 19.75 -20.36 5.92
C ALA A 220 18.63 -21.41 6.07
N ALA A 221 19.00 -22.68 6.29
CA ALA A 221 18.03 -23.76 6.50
C ALA A 221 17.24 -23.61 7.80
N GLU A 222 17.87 -23.17 8.90
CA GLU A 222 17.17 -22.86 10.15
C GLU A 222 16.12 -21.75 9.95
N ARG A 223 16.52 -20.68 9.26
CA ARG A 223 15.63 -19.54 8.99
C ARG A 223 14.49 -19.89 8.06
N GLU A 224 14.72 -20.71 7.03
CA GLU A 224 13.69 -21.14 6.09
C GLU A 224 12.54 -21.88 6.81
N LYS A 225 12.88 -22.75 7.78
CA LYS A 225 11.89 -23.47 8.60
C LYS A 225 10.99 -22.55 9.43
N THR A 226 11.40 -21.31 9.69
CA THR A 226 10.55 -20.37 10.44
C THR A 226 9.26 -20.03 9.70
N LEU A 227 9.18 -20.24 8.37
CA LEU A 227 7.95 -20.09 7.60
C LEU A 227 6.79 -20.91 8.18
N ASP A 228 7.07 -22.13 8.67
CA ASP A 228 6.05 -23.01 9.26
C ASP A 228 5.44 -22.41 10.53
N LEU A 229 6.23 -21.66 11.30
CA LEU A 229 5.73 -20.92 12.48
C LEU A 229 4.72 -19.84 12.03
N TYR A 230 5.04 -19.07 11.00
CA TYR A 230 4.14 -18.05 10.47
C TYR A 230 2.87 -18.62 9.81
N MET A 231 2.96 -19.83 9.27
CA MET A 231 1.82 -20.53 8.65
C MET A 231 0.97 -21.33 9.65
N SER A 232 1.46 -21.54 10.87
CA SER A 232 0.74 -22.22 11.96
C SER A 232 0.18 -21.25 13.00
N GLN A 233 0.77 -20.05 13.16
CA GLN A 233 0.36 -19.07 14.15
C GLN A 233 -0.42 -17.90 13.53
N GLN A 234 -1.72 -17.85 13.80
CA GLN A 234 -2.54 -16.69 13.46
C GLN A 234 -2.22 -15.48 14.33
N ALA A 235 -2.30 -14.28 13.75
CA ALA A 235 -2.23 -13.05 14.53
C ALA A 235 -3.43 -12.89 15.49
N PRO A 236 -3.26 -12.15 16.62
CA PRO A 236 -4.31 -11.89 17.59
C PRO A 236 -5.50 -11.15 16.96
N MET A 237 -6.56 -11.92 16.68
CA MET A 237 -7.69 -11.48 15.87
C MET A 237 -8.45 -10.28 16.46
N ARG A 238 -8.52 -10.17 17.80
CA ARG A 238 -9.17 -9.03 18.47
C ARG A 238 -8.45 -7.71 18.15
N ARG A 239 -7.12 -7.70 18.16
CA ARG A 239 -6.31 -6.51 17.84
C ARG A 239 -6.47 -6.10 16.38
N LEU A 240 -6.48 -7.07 15.47
CA LEU A 240 -6.76 -6.83 14.06
C LEU A 240 -8.15 -6.22 13.85
N ARG A 241 -9.18 -6.76 14.52
CA ARG A 241 -10.55 -6.21 14.48
C ARG A 241 -10.62 -4.79 15.05
N ILE A 242 -9.92 -4.50 16.16
CA ILE A 242 -9.81 -3.13 16.69
C ILE A 242 -9.22 -2.21 15.62
N GLY A 243 -8.11 -2.60 14.97
CA GLY A 243 -7.52 -1.82 13.88
C GLY A 243 -8.50 -1.56 12.73
N VAL A 244 -9.29 -2.57 12.32
CA VAL A 244 -10.35 -2.40 11.31
C VAL A 244 -11.41 -1.40 11.76
N MET A 245 -11.88 -1.49 13.00
CA MET A 245 -12.87 -0.57 13.56
C MET A 245 -12.36 0.87 13.58
N LEU A 246 -11.08 1.06 13.92
CA LEU A 246 -10.43 2.38 13.89
C LEU A 246 -10.34 2.94 12.46
N VAL A 247 -10.06 2.11 11.45
CA VAL A 247 -10.09 2.55 10.04
C VAL A 247 -11.50 2.96 9.62
N VAL A 248 -12.52 2.19 9.98
CA VAL A 248 -13.92 2.54 9.68
C VAL A 248 -14.31 3.86 10.36
N ALA A 249 -13.96 4.05 11.63
CA ALA A 249 -14.18 5.31 12.35
C ALA A 249 -13.46 6.48 11.65
N MET A 250 -12.20 6.27 11.25
CA MET A 250 -11.41 7.29 10.56
C MET A 250 -11.98 7.65 9.19
N LEU A 251 -12.48 6.67 8.44
CA LEU A 251 -13.15 6.88 7.15
C LEU A 251 -14.42 7.71 7.34
N ILE A 252 -15.29 7.35 8.29
CA ILE A 252 -16.54 8.09 8.58
C ILE A 252 -16.21 9.51 9.00
N PHE A 253 -15.25 9.69 9.92
CA PHE A 253 -14.80 11.00 10.37
C PHE A 253 -14.24 11.83 9.21
N SER A 254 -13.27 11.29 8.47
CA SER A 254 -12.60 12.01 7.37
C SER A 254 -13.56 12.42 6.26
N THR A 255 -14.52 11.55 5.95
CA THR A 255 -15.58 11.82 4.96
C THR A 255 -16.51 12.91 5.46
N THR A 256 -17.03 12.76 6.69
CA THR A 256 -17.98 13.70 7.29
C THR A 256 -17.36 15.08 7.41
N GLN A 257 -16.13 15.19 7.93
CA GLN A 257 -15.47 16.49 8.10
C GLN A 257 -15.15 17.14 6.76
N SER A 258 -14.70 16.38 5.74
CA SER A 258 -14.39 16.93 4.42
C SER A 258 -15.64 17.48 3.72
N ILE A 259 -16.78 16.79 3.86
CA ILE A 259 -18.05 17.27 3.31
C ILE A 259 -18.58 18.46 4.12
N ALA A 260 -18.60 18.35 5.45
CA ALA A 260 -19.12 19.41 6.31
C ALA A 260 -18.35 20.72 6.11
N THR A 261 -17.02 20.69 6.17
CA THR A 261 -16.18 21.89 6.01
C THR A 261 -16.21 22.48 4.60
N ALA A 262 -16.59 21.70 3.58
CA ALA A 262 -16.75 22.19 2.22
C ALA A 262 -18.06 22.96 2.00
N TYR A 263 -19.10 22.71 2.81
CA TYR A 263 -20.45 23.25 2.62
C TYR A 263 -20.98 24.10 3.78
N VAL A 264 -20.38 23.98 4.95
CA VAL A 264 -20.78 24.69 6.16
C VAL A 264 -19.65 25.61 6.59
N ASP A 265 -19.98 26.90 6.75
CA ASP A 265 -19.05 27.89 7.27
C ASP A 265 -18.60 27.46 8.68
N THR A 266 -17.37 26.96 8.74
CA THR A 266 -16.81 26.37 9.95
C THR A 266 -15.92 27.42 10.61
N SER A 267 -16.20 27.74 11.87
CA SER A 267 -15.37 28.65 12.66
C SER A 267 -13.98 28.07 12.89
N HIS A 268 -13.00 28.93 13.20
CA HIS A 268 -11.65 28.48 13.55
C HIS A 268 -11.66 27.49 14.74
N VAL A 269 -12.51 27.71 15.74
CA VAL A 269 -12.71 26.77 16.87
C VAL A 269 -13.22 25.41 16.37
N GLY A 270 -14.13 25.40 15.39
CA GLY A 270 -14.60 24.18 14.75
C GLY A 270 -13.49 23.42 14.02
N TYR A 271 -12.66 24.12 13.25
CA TYR A 271 -11.50 23.51 12.60
C TYR A 271 -10.48 22.95 13.58
N LEU A 272 -10.21 23.68 14.69
CA LEU A 272 -9.35 23.21 15.75
C LEU A 272 -9.90 21.92 16.40
N ALA A 273 -11.21 21.87 16.68
CA ALA A 273 -11.85 20.68 17.23
C ALA A 273 -11.76 19.48 16.28
N ILE A 274 -12.03 19.67 14.99
CA ILE A 274 -11.86 18.64 13.95
C ILE A 274 -10.41 18.14 13.93
N SER A 275 -9.44 19.03 13.94
CA SER A 275 -8.02 18.67 13.94
C SER A 275 -7.61 17.85 15.16
N ILE A 276 -8.07 18.23 16.36
CA ILE A 276 -7.83 17.47 17.60
C ILE A 276 -8.44 16.06 17.50
N VAL A 277 -9.69 15.94 17.00
CA VAL A 277 -10.32 14.63 16.79
C VAL A 277 -9.52 13.79 15.80
N ALA A 278 -9.00 14.38 14.72
CA ALA A 278 -8.15 13.70 13.76
C ALA A 278 -6.86 13.14 14.42
N VAL A 279 -6.20 13.93 15.29
CA VAL A 279 -5.03 13.48 16.06
C VAL A 279 -5.39 12.33 16.98
N LEU A 280 -6.48 12.44 17.74
CA LEU A 280 -6.90 11.41 18.69
C LEU A 280 -7.24 10.10 17.97
N LEU A 281 -7.92 10.17 16.83
CA LEU A 281 -8.18 9.00 15.99
C LEU A 281 -6.88 8.40 15.44
N MET A 282 -5.93 9.20 14.96
CA MET A 282 -4.62 8.70 14.53
C MET A 282 -3.85 8.04 15.68
N ALA A 283 -3.80 8.68 16.85
CA ALA A 283 -3.11 8.17 18.04
C ALA A 283 -3.76 6.88 18.58
N SER A 284 -5.07 6.71 18.39
CA SER A 284 -5.79 5.50 18.82
C SER A 284 -5.28 4.22 18.15
N PHE A 285 -4.63 4.29 16.98
CA PHE A 285 -4.01 3.14 16.35
C PHE A 285 -2.87 2.54 17.18
N SER A 286 -2.23 3.32 18.06
CA SER A 286 -1.25 2.80 19.03
C SER A 286 -1.84 1.73 19.95
N VAL A 287 -3.16 1.71 20.17
CA VAL A 287 -3.82 0.72 21.03
C VAL A 287 -3.52 -0.71 20.58
N ILE A 288 -3.49 -0.99 19.27
CA ILE A 288 -3.22 -2.36 18.78
C ILE A 288 -1.82 -2.85 19.18
N ALA A 289 -0.88 -1.94 19.43
CA ALA A 289 0.52 -2.21 19.76
C ALA A 289 0.81 -2.24 21.28
N MET A 290 -0.18 -1.97 22.14
CA MET A 290 -0.01 -1.96 23.59
C MET A 290 0.02 -3.37 24.19
N PRO A 291 0.84 -3.65 25.23
CA PRO A 291 1.03 -4.99 25.80
C PRO A 291 -0.15 -5.53 26.63
N PHE A 292 -1.31 -4.86 26.62
CA PHE A 292 -2.45 -5.26 27.44
C PHE A 292 -3.21 -6.47 26.87
N GLN A 293 -3.31 -7.54 27.64
CA GLN A 293 -3.93 -8.81 27.23
C GLN A 293 -5.43 -8.68 26.89
N PHE A 294 -6.16 -7.71 27.47
CA PHE A 294 -7.58 -7.51 27.19
C PHE A 294 -7.86 -7.04 25.75
N LEU A 295 -6.88 -6.39 25.10
CA LEU A 295 -6.97 -5.96 23.70
C LEU A 295 -6.87 -7.14 22.71
N GLY A 296 -6.49 -8.31 23.20
CA GLY A 296 -6.28 -9.53 22.45
C GLY A 296 -5.16 -10.31 23.10
N ARG A 297 -5.49 -11.54 23.52
CA ARG A 297 -4.53 -12.43 24.19
C ARG A 297 -3.38 -12.75 23.25
N TYR A 298 -2.17 -12.70 23.78
CA TYR A 298 -0.96 -13.15 23.10
C TYR A 298 -0.04 -13.81 24.11
N THR A 299 0.72 -14.81 23.68
CA THR A 299 1.70 -15.50 24.53
C THR A 299 2.96 -14.64 24.64
N PRO A 300 3.37 -14.19 25.84
CA PRO A 300 4.66 -13.54 26.01
C PRO A 300 5.79 -14.49 25.61
N VAL A 301 6.82 -13.94 24.96
CA VAL A 301 7.96 -14.72 24.50
C VAL A 301 9.26 -14.12 24.98
N CYS A 302 10.21 -14.99 25.35
CA CYS A 302 11.58 -14.59 25.59
C CYS A 302 12.30 -14.40 24.25
N PRO A 303 13.04 -13.30 24.03
CA PRO A 303 13.79 -13.08 22.81
C PRO A 303 14.74 -14.23 22.48
N THR A 304 14.90 -14.52 21.19
CA THR A 304 15.91 -15.46 20.70
C THR A 304 16.92 -14.73 19.83
N HIS A 305 17.90 -15.46 19.28
CA HIS A 305 18.80 -14.94 18.27
C HIS A 305 18.08 -14.59 16.94
N MET A 306 16.84 -15.04 16.77
CA MET A 306 15.97 -14.73 15.64
C MET A 306 14.99 -13.60 15.98
N GLU A 307 15.25 -12.39 15.45
CA GLU A 307 14.38 -11.23 15.71
C GLU A 307 12.93 -11.50 15.26
N GLY A 308 11.96 -11.19 16.14
CA GLY A 308 10.54 -11.47 15.91
C GLY A 308 10.10 -12.92 16.21
N ILE A 309 11.03 -13.80 16.58
CA ILE A 309 10.75 -15.16 17.03
C ILE A 309 11.25 -15.32 18.47
N GLY A 310 10.40 -15.83 19.33
CA GLY A 310 10.72 -16.02 20.74
C GLY A 310 10.38 -17.42 21.23
N LYS A 311 10.85 -17.74 22.44
CA LYS A 311 10.46 -18.97 23.15
C LYS A 311 9.33 -18.66 24.11
N ALA A 312 8.27 -19.46 24.11
CA ALA A 312 7.18 -19.31 25.06
C ALA A 312 7.69 -19.43 26.50
N THR A 313 7.32 -18.48 27.36
CA THR A 313 7.63 -18.52 28.80
C THR A 313 6.71 -19.53 29.48
N THR A 314 7.02 -20.82 29.43
CA THR A 314 6.30 -21.82 30.24
C THR A 314 6.70 -21.66 31.71
N GLY A 315 5.72 -21.66 32.61
CA GLY A 315 5.79 -21.23 34.02
C GLY A 315 6.80 -21.88 34.99
N LEU A 316 7.92 -22.43 34.53
CA LEU A 316 9.01 -22.87 35.41
C LEU A 316 9.94 -21.71 35.85
N GLU A 317 9.92 -20.56 35.18
CA GLU A 317 10.73 -19.40 35.61
C GLU A 317 9.99 -18.45 36.56
N HIS A 318 8.67 -18.61 36.73
CA HIS A 318 7.91 -17.77 37.68
C HIS A 318 7.99 -18.27 39.13
N GLU A 319 8.53 -19.47 39.39
CA GLU A 319 8.85 -19.92 40.75
C GLU A 319 9.98 -19.12 41.42
N ARG A 320 10.73 -18.27 40.70
CA ARG A 320 11.74 -17.39 41.33
C ARG A 320 11.24 -16.01 41.74
N THR A 321 10.05 -15.60 41.31
CA THR A 321 9.48 -14.31 41.71
C THR A 321 8.10 -14.59 42.28
N GLY A 322 8.05 -14.86 43.58
CA GLY A 322 6.86 -15.29 44.31
C GLY A 322 5.74 -14.26 44.34
N GLU A 323 5.00 -14.14 43.25
CA GLU A 323 3.70 -13.47 43.23
C GLU A 323 2.62 -14.40 42.66
N THR A 324 1.49 -14.35 43.37
CA THR A 324 0.44 -15.34 43.47
C THR A 324 -0.47 -15.39 42.23
N ILE A 325 -0.74 -16.61 41.77
CA ILE A 325 -1.94 -17.13 41.10
C ILE A 325 -2.80 -16.11 40.32
N CYS A 326 -2.76 -16.21 39.00
CA CYS A 326 -3.96 -16.08 38.17
C CYS A 326 -4.14 -17.39 37.40
N GLU A 327 -4.93 -18.30 37.98
CA GLU A 327 -5.57 -19.41 37.28
C GLU A 327 -6.24 -18.86 36.02
N GLY A 328 -5.83 -19.34 34.84
CA GLY A 328 -6.41 -18.87 33.57
C GLY A 328 -5.47 -18.78 32.38
N ALA A 329 -4.25 -19.32 32.46
CA ALA A 329 -3.37 -19.52 31.30
C ALA A 329 -3.87 -20.66 30.37
N VAL A 330 -5.19 -20.73 30.14
CA VAL A 330 -5.74 -21.32 28.92
C VAL A 330 -5.92 -20.13 27.99
N ALA A 331 -4.92 -19.89 27.14
CA ALA A 331 -5.02 -18.95 26.02
C ALA A 331 -6.38 -19.14 25.33
N ASP A 332 -7.05 -18.03 25.01
CA ASP A 332 -8.39 -17.95 24.41
C ASP A 332 -8.58 -19.09 23.41
N GLY A 333 -9.26 -20.18 23.81
CA GLY A 333 -9.66 -21.30 22.96
C GLY A 333 -8.74 -21.64 21.79
N ASN A 334 -7.42 -21.64 21.98
CA ASN A 334 -6.52 -22.27 21.01
C ASN A 334 -6.75 -23.77 21.18
N ASP A 335 -7.82 -24.24 20.54
CA ASP A 335 -8.03 -25.61 20.15
C ASP A 335 -6.67 -26.13 19.69
N LEU A 336 -6.00 -26.92 20.53
CA LEU A 336 -4.87 -27.79 20.15
C LEU A 336 -5.34 -28.89 19.19
N ARG A 337 -6.48 -28.70 18.50
CA ARG A 337 -6.85 -29.43 17.30
C ARG A 337 -5.71 -29.20 16.32
N ALA A 338 -4.84 -30.21 16.23
CA ALA A 338 -3.83 -30.43 15.21
C ALA A 338 -3.79 -29.28 14.20
N ASN A 339 -3.02 -28.22 14.50
CA ASN A 339 -2.87 -27.06 13.63
C ASN A 339 -2.32 -27.59 12.31
N VAL A 340 -3.20 -27.85 11.34
CA VAL A 340 -2.83 -28.14 9.97
C VAL A 340 -2.08 -26.90 9.51
N VAL A 341 -0.77 -27.01 9.37
CA VAL A 341 0.09 -25.92 8.86
C VAL A 341 -0.53 -25.47 7.55
N ALA A 342 -0.93 -24.19 7.48
CA ALA A 342 -1.52 -23.68 6.26
C ALA A 342 -0.47 -23.75 5.15
N VAL A 343 -0.75 -24.48 4.08
CA VAL A 343 0.20 -24.58 2.96
C VAL A 343 0.16 -23.26 2.18
N PRO A 344 1.30 -22.56 2.03
CA PRO A 344 1.36 -21.36 1.20
C PRO A 344 0.97 -21.73 -0.23
N ALA A 345 0.15 -20.89 -0.87
CA ALA A 345 -0.15 -21.06 -2.29
C ALA A 345 1.18 -21.08 -3.09
N PRO A 346 1.36 -22.03 -4.03
CA PRO A 346 2.56 -22.07 -4.86
C PRO A 346 2.80 -20.72 -5.55
N GLN A 347 4.06 -20.28 -5.57
CA GLN A 347 4.46 -19.01 -6.16
C GLN A 347 5.39 -19.26 -7.35
N TYR A 348 5.47 -18.31 -8.28
CA TYR A 348 6.48 -18.31 -9.32
C TYR A 348 7.87 -18.11 -8.68
N SER A 349 8.70 -19.14 -8.85
CA SER A 349 10.09 -19.17 -8.42
C SER A 349 11.00 -18.58 -9.48
N GLY A 350 12.01 -17.82 -9.05
CA GLY A 350 12.96 -17.18 -9.95
C GLY A 350 13.12 -15.68 -9.66
N SER A 351 14.22 -15.13 -10.16
CA SER A 351 14.50 -13.70 -10.03
C SER A 351 13.56 -12.85 -10.86
N PHE A 352 13.41 -11.58 -10.49
CA PHE A 352 12.70 -10.59 -11.29
C PHE A 352 13.17 -10.56 -12.75
N TRP A 353 14.47 -10.67 -13.00
CA TRP A 353 15.05 -10.62 -14.34
C TRP A 353 14.59 -11.79 -15.22
N SER A 354 14.38 -12.97 -14.62
CA SER A 354 13.79 -14.10 -15.34
C SER A 354 12.31 -13.86 -15.66
N HIS A 355 11.56 -13.27 -14.72
CA HIS A 355 10.15 -12.95 -14.91
C HIS A 355 9.91 -11.79 -15.89
N LEU A 356 10.92 -10.94 -16.15
CA LEU A 356 10.86 -9.90 -17.18
C LEU A 356 10.58 -10.46 -18.58
N LEU A 357 10.93 -11.72 -18.82
CA LEU A 357 10.71 -12.44 -20.07
C LEU A 357 9.38 -13.21 -20.09
N THR A 358 8.56 -13.13 -19.03
CA THR A 358 7.30 -13.88 -18.90
C THR A 358 6.09 -13.03 -19.25
N VAL A 359 5.10 -13.64 -19.90
CA VAL A 359 3.81 -13.00 -20.21
C VAL A 359 3.07 -12.62 -18.93
N ASP A 360 3.22 -13.40 -17.86
CA ASP A 360 2.53 -13.19 -16.58
C ASP A 360 2.87 -11.82 -15.96
N LEU A 361 4.15 -11.42 -15.97
CA LEU A 361 4.55 -10.11 -15.44
C LEU A 361 3.99 -8.95 -16.27
N TRP A 362 4.05 -9.04 -17.61
CA TRP A 362 3.53 -8.00 -18.50
C TRP A 362 1.99 -7.91 -18.47
N ALA A 363 1.30 -9.02 -18.26
CA ALA A 363 -0.15 -9.02 -18.07
C ALA A 363 -0.56 -8.34 -16.76
N VAL A 364 0.18 -8.55 -15.66
CA VAL A 364 -0.01 -7.80 -14.41
C VAL A 364 0.32 -6.32 -14.62
N TRP A 365 1.41 -6.01 -15.30
CA TRP A 365 1.80 -4.64 -15.62
C TRP A 365 0.70 -3.91 -16.40
N LEU A 366 0.08 -4.57 -17.39
CA LEU A 366 -1.03 -4.01 -18.17
C LEU A 366 -2.32 -3.85 -17.36
N ALA A 367 -2.59 -4.76 -16.41
CA ALA A 367 -3.66 -4.59 -15.44
C ALA A 367 -3.42 -3.35 -14.54
N CYS A 368 -2.19 -3.18 -14.05
CA CYS A 368 -1.76 -2.00 -13.28
C CYS A 368 -1.81 -0.71 -14.12
N PHE A 369 -1.45 -0.76 -15.41
CA PHE A 369 -1.56 0.37 -16.34
C PHE A 369 -3.01 0.89 -16.40
N GLY A 370 -3.98 -0.03 -16.49
CA GLY A 370 -5.40 0.28 -16.35
C GLY A 370 -5.72 0.89 -14.99
N MET A 371 -5.52 0.15 -13.90
CA MET A 371 -6.01 0.56 -12.57
C MET A 371 -5.28 1.78 -11.98
N TRP A 372 -3.96 1.75 -11.97
CA TRP A 372 -3.11 2.79 -11.37
C TRP A 372 -2.93 3.95 -12.34
N GLY A 373 -2.57 3.65 -13.58
CA GLY A 373 -2.28 4.65 -14.61
C GLY A 373 -3.50 5.47 -15.00
N THR A 374 -4.54 4.84 -15.54
CA THR A 374 -5.73 5.60 -16.00
C THR A 374 -6.47 6.26 -14.83
N GLY A 375 -6.50 5.62 -13.67
CA GLY A 375 -7.03 6.20 -12.44
C GLY A 375 -6.32 7.50 -12.04
N THR A 376 -5.01 7.60 -12.24
CA THR A 376 -4.26 8.86 -12.06
C THR A 376 -4.63 9.90 -13.11
N VAL A 377 -4.79 9.53 -14.38
CA VAL A 377 -5.21 10.49 -15.43
C VAL A 377 -6.56 11.13 -15.09
N MET A 378 -7.51 10.34 -14.59
CA MET A 378 -8.81 10.85 -14.12
C MET A 378 -8.63 11.85 -12.97
N GLN A 379 -7.84 11.49 -11.95
CA GLN A 379 -7.61 12.34 -10.78
C GLN A 379 -6.94 13.66 -11.14
N MET A 380 -5.91 13.62 -11.99
CA MET A 380 -5.16 14.82 -12.42
C MET A 380 -5.99 15.78 -13.28
N ASN A 381 -7.07 15.30 -13.91
CA ASN A 381 -7.92 16.10 -14.80
C ASN A 381 -9.35 16.31 -14.27
N ALA A 382 -9.60 16.08 -12.98
CA ALA A 382 -10.94 16.18 -12.41
C ALA A 382 -11.59 17.55 -12.65
N ALA A 383 -10.81 18.64 -12.53
CA ALA A 383 -11.27 20.00 -12.78
C ALA A 383 -11.65 20.25 -14.25
N GLN A 384 -10.84 19.75 -15.18
CA GLN A 384 -11.05 19.87 -16.63
C GLN A 384 -12.27 19.05 -17.05
N ILE A 385 -12.38 17.80 -16.56
CA ILE A 385 -13.54 16.94 -16.78
C ILE A 385 -14.81 17.64 -16.30
N TYR A 386 -14.81 18.15 -15.06
CA TYR A 386 -15.94 18.87 -14.51
C TYR A 386 -16.31 20.10 -15.36
N ARG A 387 -15.35 21.00 -15.60
CA ARG A 387 -15.57 22.23 -16.36
C ARG A 387 -16.13 21.97 -17.75
N SER A 388 -15.53 21.04 -18.49
CA SER A 388 -15.98 20.68 -19.84
C SER A 388 -17.37 20.07 -19.84
N LYS A 389 -17.66 19.14 -18.93
CA LYS A 389 -18.96 18.47 -18.84
C LYS A 389 -20.06 19.40 -18.33
N ASN A 390 -19.72 20.45 -17.58
CA ASN A 390 -20.63 21.46 -17.06
C ASN A 390 -20.72 22.73 -17.93
N ASN A 391 -20.35 22.63 -19.22
CA ASN A 391 -20.42 23.73 -20.19
C ASN A 391 -19.69 25.01 -19.75
N GLY A 392 -18.53 24.87 -19.08
CA GLY A 392 -17.72 25.97 -18.58
C GLY A 392 -18.13 26.53 -17.22
N LYS A 393 -19.30 26.14 -16.68
CA LYS A 393 -19.69 26.50 -15.31
C LYS A 393 -18.75 25.78 -14.35
N PHE A 394 -18.08 26.55 -13.50
CA PHE A 394 -17.09 26.05 -12.57
C PHE A 394 -17.36 26.61 -11.18
N ASP A 395 -17.63 25.70 -10.25
CA ASP A 395 -17.78 26.00 -8.82
C ASP A 395 -16.75 25.18 -8.05
N THR A 396 -15.90 25.89 -7.29
CA THR A 396 -14.85 25.28 -6.48
C THR A 396 -15.42 24.32 -5.45
N ARG A 397 -16.59 24.60 -4.85
CA ARG A 397 -17.21 23.71 -3.85
C ARG A 397 -17.58 22.36 -4.45
N THR A 398 -18.15 22.38 -5.65
CA THR A 398 -18.46 21.16 -6.42
C THR A 398 -17.21 20.37 -6.77
N LEU A 399 -16.10 21.02 -7.15
CA LEU A 399 -14.82 20.34 -7.38
C LEU A 399 -14.27 19.71 -6.09
N THR A 400 -14.34 20.42 -4.96
CA THR A 400 -13.94 19.89 -3.65
C THR A 400 -14.74 18.64 -3.28
N LEU A 401 -16.06 18.63 -3.55
CA LEU A 401 -16.89 17.44 -3.38
C LEU A 401 -16.42 16.28 -4.25
N TYR A 402 -16.05 16.53 -5.52
CA TYR A 402 -15.51 15.49 -6.39
C TYR A 402 -14.17 14.95 -5.89
N VAL A 403 -13.28 15.80 -5.37
CA VAL A 403 -12.02 15.36 -4.78
C VAL A 403 -12.27 14.54 -3.50
N ALA A 404 -13.17 15.00 -2.63
CA ALA A 404 -13.53 14.29 -1.41
C ALA A 404 -14.12 12.90 -1.71
N ILE A 405 -15.08 12.80 -2.64
CA ILE A 405 -15.69 11.51 -3.00
C ILE A 405 -14.69 10.58 -3.70
N MET A 406 -13.72 11.11 -4.45
CA MET A 406 -12.63 10.30 -5.00
C MET A 406 -11.78 9.69 -3.88
N SER A 407 -11.42 10.45 -2.84
CA SER A 407 -10.69 9.91 -1.69
C SER A 407 -11.48 8.81 -0.98
N VAL A 408 -12.80 9.00 -0.80
CA VAL A 408 -13.71 7.99 -0.22
C VAL A 408 -13.78 6.73 -1.08
N GLY A 409 -14.00 6.88 -2.38
CA GLY A 409 -14.04 5.75 -3.32
C GLY A 409 -12.73 4.96 -3.30
N SER A 410 -11.59 5.66 -3.32
CA SER A 410 -10.26 5.06 -3.26
C SER A 410 -10.03 4.28 -1.96
N ALA A 411 -10.46 4.82 -0.81
CA ALA A 411 -10.40 4.12 0.48
C ALA A 411 -11.30 2.88 0.49
N ALA A 412 -12.57 3.03 0.06
CA ALA A 412 -13.53 1.93 -0.01
C ALA A 412 -13.04 0.78 -0.92
N GLY A 413 -12.43 1.10 -2.06
CA GLY A 413 -11.83 0.10 -2.95
C GLY A 413 -10.71 -0.72 -2.28
N ARG A 414 -9.81 -0.06 -1.53
CA ARG A 414 -8.74 -0.75 -0.78
C ARG A 414 -9.30 -1.64 0.32
N MET A 415 -10.27 -1.12 1.09
CA MET A 415 -10.93 -1.88 2.15
C MET A 415 -11.68 -3.09 1.62
N ALA A 416 -12.38 -2.95 0.49
CA ALA A 416 -13.07 -4.06 -0.16
C ALA A 416 -12.10 -5.19 -0.55
N MET A 417 -10.92 -4.85 -1.08
CA MET A 417 -9.91 -5.87 -1.43
C MET A 417 -9.28 -6.52 -0.19
N GLY A 418 -9.04 -5.75 0.87
CA GLY A 418 -8.59 -6.31 2.15
C GLY A 418 -9.61 -7.30 2.72
N TYR A 419 -10.89 -6.93 2.75
CA TYR A 419 -11.96 -7.81 3.23
C TYR A 419 -12.15 -9.06 2.36
N LEU A 420 -12.12 -8.89 1.03
CA LEU A 420 -12.24 -10.01 0.09
C LEU A 420 -11.12 -11.03 0.29
N ASP A 421 -9.86 -10.58 0.42
CA ASP A 421 -8.72 -11.46 0.68
C ASP A 421 -8.86 -12.19 2.02
N MET A 422 -9.34 -11.51 3.07
CA MET A 422 -9.61 -12.14 4.38
C MET A 422 -10.64 -13.27 4.24
N LYS A 423 -11.73 -13.04 3.49
CA LYS A 423 -12.79 -14.03 3.29
C LYS A 423 -12.30 -15.21 2.44
N LEU A 424 -11.64 -14.95 1.32
CA LEU A 424 -11.09 -16.00 0.46
C LEU A 424 -10.04 -16.83 1.20
N SER A 425 -9.11 -16.19 1.92
CA SER A 425 -8.08 -16.89 2.70
C SER A 425 -8.69 -17.72 3.83
N ALA A 426 -9.77 -17.27 4.47
CA ALA A 426 -10.49 -18.07 5.47
C ALA A 426 -11.20 -19.28 4.85
N LEU A 427 -11.85 -19.10 3.68
CA LEU A 427 -12.50 -20.20 2.96
C LEU A 427 -11.50 -21.23 2.43
N GLN A 428 -10.32 -20.79 1.98
CA GLN A 428 -9.23 -21.65 1.53
C GLN A 428 -8.72 -22.53 2.67
N ARG A 429 -8.46 -21.94 3.84
CA ARG A 429 -8.04 -22.69 5.03
C ARG A 429 -9.09 -23.68 5.52
N ALA A 430 -10.38 -23.34 5.34
CA ALA A 430 -11.48 -24.26 5.64
C ALA A 430 -11.68 -25.35 4.56
N GLY A 431 -10.83 -25.42 3.53
CA GLY A 431 -10.97 -26.36 2.41
C GLY A 431 -12.20 -26.12 1.52
N LYS A 432 -12.90 -24.98 1.70
CA LYS A 432 -14.17 -24.69 1.02
C LYS A 432 -13.98 -24.11 -0.39
N THR A 433 -12.79 -23.63 -0.72
CA THR A 433 -12.49 -23.08 -2.04
C THR A 433 -11.00 -23.16 -2.34
N ARG A 434 -10.64 -23.34 -3.61
CA ARG A 434 -9.27 -23.16 -4.14
C ARG A 434 -9.12 -21.79 -4.87
N THR A 435 -10.11 -20.90 -4.78
CA THR A 435 -10.10 -19.60 -5.47
C THR A 435 -9.14 -18.61 -4.83
N LEU A 436 -8.18 -18.11 -5.61
CA LEU A 436 -7.18 -17.12 -5.19
C LEU A 436 -7.72 -15.69 -5.30
N THR A 437 -7.23 -14.78 -4.45
CA THR A 437 -7.59 -13.35 -4.48
C THR A 437 -7.24 -12.65 -5.79
N THR A 438 -6.34 -13.23 -6.62
CA THR A 438 -6.08 -12.73 -7.98
C THR A 438 -7.33 -12.68 -8.86
N ILE A 439 -8.39 -13.42 -8.53
CA ILE A 439 -9.70 -13.33 -9.21
C ILE A 439 -10.30 -11.91 -9.17
N ALA A 440 -9.88 -11.10 -8.21
CA ALA A 440 -10.34 -9.73 -8.02
C ALA A 440 -9.60 -8.70 -8.90
N LEU A 441 -8.49 -9.08 -9.56
CA LEU A 441 -7.72 -8.17 -10.44
C LEU A 441 -8.59 -7.48 -11.50
N PRO A 442 -9.59 -8.14 -12.15
CA PRO A 442 -10.44 -7.50 -13.15
C PRO A 442 -11.45 -6.50 -12.58
N ILE A 443 -11.72 -6.51 -11.27
CA ILE A 443 -12.75 -5.63 -10.66
C ILE A 443 -12.38 -4.15 -10.82
N GLY A 444 -11.11 -3.81 -10.59
CA GLY A 444 -10.63 -2.43 -10.69
C GLY A 444 -10.81 -1.83 -12.09
N PRO A 445 -10.26 -2.46 -13.15
CA PRO A 445 -10.45 -2.02 -14.53
C PRO A 445 -11.92 -2.01 -14.97
N LEU A 446 -12.74 -2.98 -14.53
CA LEU A 446 -14.17 -2.98 -14.84
C LEU A 446 -14.92 -1.77 -14.28
N LEU A 447 -14.62 -1.39 -13.03
CA LEU A 447 -15.18 -0.18 -12.42
C LEU A 447 -14.74 1.08 -13.19
N LEU A 448 -13.49 1.12 -13.66
CA LEU A 448 -12.97 2.19 -14.49
C LEU A 448 -13.62 2.22 -15.89
N VAL A 449 -13.87 1.07 -16.52
CA VAL A 449 -14.65 0.98 -17.78
C VAL A 449 -16.02 1.63 -17.59
N ALA A 450 -16.74 1.27 -16.53
CA ALA A 450 -18.04 1.85 -16.22
C ALA A 450 -17.95 3.37 -15.97
N ALA A 451 -16.95 3.80 -15.19
CA ALA A 451 -16.71 5.21 -14.91
C ALA A 451 -16.45 6.03 -16.19
N TYR A 452 -15.57 5.54 -17.07
CA TYR A 452 -15.25 6.23 -18.33
C TYR A 452 -16.41 6.24 -19.32
N LEU A 453 -17.22 5.18 -19.35
CA LEU A 453 -18.46 5.18 -20.12
C LEU A 453 -19.41 6.28 -19.62
N PHE A 454 -19.56 6.38 -18.31
CA PHE A 454 -20.40 7.39 -17.68
C PHE A 454 -19.86 8.81 -17.87
N PHE A 455 -18.54 9.04 -17.77
CA PHE A 455 -17.96 10.34 -18.11
C PHE A 455 -18.19 10.71 -19.58
N ALA A 456 -18.12 9.75 -20.50
CA ALA A 456 -18.36 9.99 -21.92
C ALA A 456 -19.82 10.37 -22.21
N VAL A 457 -20.77 9.66 -21.59
CA VAL A 457 -22.20 9.70 -21.97
C VAL A 457 -23.04 10.61 -21.07
N LEU A 458 -22.87 10.56 -19.74
CA LEU A 458 -23.76 11.25 -18.80
C LEU A 458 -23.54 12.77 -18.76
N PRO A 459 -24.55 13.59 -18.43
CA PRO A 459 -24.40 15.04 -18.33
C PRO A 459 -23.59 15.48 -17.10
N GLY A 460 -23.14 16.75 -17.09
CA GLY A 460 -22.33 17.32 -16.01
C GLY A 460 -22.98 17.35 -14.62
N SER A 461 -24.31 17.24 -14.53
CA SER A 461 -25.06 17.26 -13.26
C SER A 461 -24.92 15.96 -12.44
N VAL A 462 -24.44 14.87 -13.03
CA VAL A 462 -24.34 13.54 -12.38
C VAL A 462 -22.91 12.99 -12.35
N LEU A 463 -21.89 13.87 -12.35
CA LEU A 463 -20.48 13.47 -12.36
C LEU A 463 -19.99 12.83 -11.05
N LEU A 464 -20.73 12.98 -9.95
CA LEU A 464 -20.40 12.34 -8.67
C LEU A 464 -20.23 10.82 -8.82
N LEU A 465 -21.14 10.17 -9.55
CA LEU A 465 -21.14 8.72 -9.76
C LEU A 465 -19.89 8.21 -10.50
N PRO A 466 -19.52 8.72 -11.69
CA PRO A 466 -18.31 8.27 -12.37
C PRO A 466 -17.03 8.61 -11.60
N PHE A 467 -16.95 9.74 -10.88
CA PHE A 467 -15.81 10.01 -10.00
C PHE A 467 -15.69 8.98 -8.87
N LEU A 468 -16.80 8.64 -8.22
CA LEU A 468 -16.83 7.60 -7.18
C LEU A 468 -16.41 6.23 -7.73
N LEU A 469 -17.01 5.79 -8.85
CA LEU A 469 -16.71 4.49 -9.46
C LEU A 469 -15.26 4.40 -9.93
N GLY A 470 -14.76 5.44 -10.61
CA GLY A 470 -13.39 5.47 -11.11
C GLY A 470 -12.37 5.47 -9.96
N ALA A 471 -12.64 6.22 -8.89
CA ALA A 471 -11.79 6.22 -7.72
C ALA A 471 -11.85 4.91 -6.94
N MET A 472 -13.03 4.26 -6.86
CA MET A 472 -13.17 2.92 -6.30
C MET A 472 -12.40 1.88 -7.10
N GLY A 473 -12.46 1.94 -8.44
CA GLY A 473 -11.65 1.09 -9.32
C GLY A 473 -10.15 1.28 -9.11
N ASN A 474 -9.69 2.54 -8.97
CA ASN A 474 -8.31 2.85 -8.63
C ASN A 474 -7.92 2.32 -7.23
N GLY A 475 -8.79 2.50 -6.23
CA GLY A 475 -8.60 2.00 -4.87
C GLY A 475 -8.50 0.47 -4.81
N VAL A 476 -9.39 -0.22 -5.55
CA VAL A 476 -9.32 -1.67 -5.76
C VAL A 476 -7.95 -2.03 -6.31
N GLY A 477 -7.49 -1.35 -7.36
CA GLY A 477 -6.17 -1.60 -7.94
C GLY A 477 -5.02 -1.46 -6.96
N TRP A 478 -5.02 -0.42 -6.12
CA TRP A 478 -4.01 -0.26 -5.08
C TRP A 478 -4.06 -1.37 -4.01
N GLY A 479 -5.25 -1.88 -3.69
CA GLY A 479 -5.44 -2.98 -2.75
C GLY A 479 -5.02 -4.34 -3.33
N VAL A 480 -5.68 -4.76 -4.42
CA VAL A 480 -5.43 -6.07 -5.04
C VAL A 480 -4.04 -6.17 -5.66
N GLY A 481 -3.47 -5.08 -6.17
CA GLY A 481 -2.14 -5.11 -6.78
C GLY A 481 -1.04 -5.52 -5.79
N VAL A 482 -1.09 -4.99 -4.56
CA VAL A 482 -0.19 -5.41 -3.46
C VAL A 482 -0.36 -6.91 -3.16
N ILE A 483 -1.61 -7.36 -3.00
CA ILE A 483 -1.92 -8.75 -2.64
C ILE A 483 -1.47 -9.70 -3.75
N ALA A 484 -1.81 -9.40 -5.00
CA ALA A 484 -1.49 -10.22 -6.15
C ALA A 484 0.02 -10.33 -6.35
N LEU A 485 0.75 -9.22 -6.31
CA LEU A 485 2.21 -9.22 -6.51
C LEU A 485 2.93 -9.98 -5.39
N ARG A 486 2.50 -9.82 -4.14
CA ARG A 486 3.04 -10.65 -3.05
C ARG A 486 2.66 -12.12 -3.21
N MET A 487 1.44 -12.43 -3.63
CA MET A 487 0.96 -13.81 -3.77
C MET A 487 1.65 -14.55 -4.91
N MET A 488 1.98 -13.85 -6.01
CA MET A 488 2.48 -14.48 -7.23
C MET A 488 3.96 -14.83 -7.20
N TYR A 489 4.81 -14.01 -6.57
CA TYR A 489 6.27 -14.13 -6.69
C TYR A 489 6.92 -14.52 -5.37
N SER A 490 7.81 -15.53 -5.39
CA SER A 490 8.53 -15.98 -4.18
C SER A 490 9.77 -15.15 -3.86
N GLU A 491 10.32 -14.43 -4.84
CA GLU A 491 11.57 -13.67 -4.71
C GLU A 491 11.40 -12.27 -5.27
N ASP A 492 12.33 -11.36 -4.93
CA ASP A 492 12.40 -10.00 -5.47
C ASP A 492 11.07 -9.22 -5.39
N ILE A 493 10.35 -9.35 -4.28
CA ILE A 493 8.98 -8.80 -4.14
C ILE A 493 8.95 -7.28 -4.27
N GLY A 494 10.02 -6.59 -3.88
CA GLY A 494 10.16 -5.15 -4.05
C GLY A 494 10.32 -4.75 -5.51
N LYS A 495 11.18 -5.45 -6.26
CA LYS A 495 11.33 -5.23 -7.71
C LYS A 495 10.03 -5.47 -8.46
N HIS A 496 9.34 -6.59 -8.22
CA HIS A 496 8.06 -6.87 -8.89
C HIS A 496 7.00 -5.81 -8.58
N TYR A 497 6.88 -5.41 -7.30
CA TYR A 497 5.94 -4.39 -6.87
C TYR A 497 6.21 -3.03 -7.52
N ASN A 498 7.44 -2.53 -7.42
CA ASN A 498 7.78 -1.21 -7.96
C ASN A 498 8.02 -1.20 -9.47
N PHE A 499 8.29 -2.35 -10.11
CA PHE A 499 8.26 -2.44 -11.56
C PHE A 499 6.85 -2.16 -12.08
N CYS A 500 5.82 -2.65 -11.40
CA CYS A 500 4.43 -2.35 -11.79
C CYS A 500 4.08 -0.86 -11.63
N PHE A 501 4.77 -0.08 -10.77
CA PHE A 501 4.57 1.37 -10.68
C PHE A 501 4.97 2.08 -11.97
N THR A 502 5.92 1.53 -12.74
CA THR A 502 6.31 2.10 -14.03
C THR A 502 5.14 2.15 -15.02
N SER A 503 4.13 1.29 -14.87
CA SER A 503 2.88 1.38 -15.63
C SER A 503 2.16 2.71 -15.40
N GLY A 504 2.18 3.23 -14.18
CA GLY A 504 1.66 4.56 -13.82
C GLY A 504 2.47 5.69 -14.43
N ALA A 505 3.81 5.55 -14.49
CA ALA A 505 4.69 6.52 -15.15
C ALA A 505 4.38 6.60 -16.65
N VAL A 506 4.35 5.44 -17.33
CA VAL A 506 4.04 5.36 -18.75
C VAL A 506 2.64 5.89 -19.04
N ALA A 507 1.63 5.57 -18.22
CA ALA A 507 0.29 6.12 -18.37
C ALA A 507 0.25 7.64 -18.16
N THR A 508 0.98 8.17 -17.18
CA THR A 508 1.05 9.62 -16.93
C THR A 508 1.68 10.35 -18.12
N ILE A 509 2.70 9.78 -18.75
CA ILE A 509 3.33 10.38 -19.92
C ILE A 509 2.43 10.22 -21.15
N ALA A 510 2.10 8.98 -21.51
CA ALA A 510 1.38 8.67 -22.75
C ALA A 510 -0.09 9.11 -22.70
N LEU A 511 -0.82 8.78 -21.63
CA LEU A 511 -2.25 9.02 -21.54
C LEU A 511 -2.58 10.40 -20.97
N ASN A 512 -1.87 10.88 -19.94
CA ASN A 512 -2.16 12.21 -19.40
C ASN A 512 -1.54 13.33 -20.25
N ARG A 513 -0.21 13.36 -20.39
CA ARG A 513 0.46 14.46 -21.09
C ARG A 513 0.18 14.47 -22.59
N PHE A 514 0.38 13.34 -23.28
CA PHE A 514 0.31 13.31 -24.76
C PHE A 514 -1.08 13.03 -25.31
N MET A 515 -1.89 12.18 -24.66
CA MET A 515 -3.26 11.93 -25.12
C MET A 515 -4.21 12.98 -24.55
N PHE A 516 -4.40 13.04 -23.23
CA PHE A 516 -5.46 13.85 -22.65
C PHE A 516 -5.23 15.34 -22.87
N GLY A 517 -4.04 15.84 -22.51
CA GLY A 517 -3.65 17.24 -22.60
C GLY A 517 -3.70 17.77 -24.03
N GLU A 518 -2.97 17.14 -24.97
CA GLU A 518 -2.94 17.62 -26.37
C GLU A 518 -4.32 17.58 -27.04
N MET A 519 -5.12 16.53 -26.79
CA MET A 519 -6.48 16.46 -27.35
C MET A 519 -7.39 17.55 -26.78
N TYR A 520 -7.27 17.85 -25.48
CA TYR A 520 -8.02 18.91 -24.83
C TYR A 520 -7.62 20.28 -25.39
N ASP A 521 -6.33 20.57 -25.48
CA ASP A 521 -5.79 21.84 -25.96
C ASP A 521 -6.03 22.06 -27.46
N ALA A 522 -5.98 20.99 -28.26
CA ALA A 522 -6.31 21.06 -29.68
C ALA A 522 -7.79 21.43 -29.90
N GLU A 523 -8.71 20.82 -29.15
CA GLU A 523 -10.13 21.17 -29.23
C GLU A 523 -10.40 22.57 -28.67
N ALA A 524 -9.71 22.99 -27.60
CA ALA A 524 -9.79 24.34 -27.05
C ALA A 524 -9.35 25.40 -28.06
N ARG A 525 -8.22 25.18 -28.74
CA ARG A 525 -7.71 26.08 -29.81
C ARG A 525 -8.64 26.11 -31.02
N ARG A 526 -9.12 24.95 -31.47
CA ARG A 526 -10.08 24.84 -32.58
C ARG A 526 -11.37 25.64 -32.30
N ARG A 527 -11.77 25.75 -31.04
CA ARG A 527 -12.96 26.48 -30.59
C ARG A 527 -12.70 27.94 -30.23
N GLY A 528 -11.45 28.38 -30.15
CA GLY A 528 -11.10 29.69 -29.62
C GLY A 528 -11.37 29.86 -28.11
N GLU A 529 -11.40 28.75 -27.35
CA GLU A 529 -11.68 28.76 -25.90
C GLU A 529 -10.40 28.65 -25.05
N PHE A 530 -9.24 28.42 -25.69
CA PHE A 530 -7.94 28.23 -25.03
C PHE A 530 -7.62 29.35 -24.02
N PRO A 531 -7.12 29.03 -22.80
CA PRO A 531 -6.60 27.74 -22.33
C PRO A 531 -7.66 26.79 -21.75
N SER A 532 -8.93 27.16 -21.72
CA SER A 532 -10.01 26.30 -21.21
C SER A 532 -10.80 25.67 -22.35
N CYS A 533 -11.52 24.58 -22.08
CA CYS A 533 -12.40 23.96 -23.06
C CYS A 533 -13.74 23.65 -22.39
N ASN A 534 -14.73 24.46 -22.72
CA ASN A 534 -15.99 24.58 -21.98
C ASN A 534 -17.10 23.73 -22.61
N ARG A 535 -16.76 22.64 -23.31
CA ARG A 535 -17.73 21.77 -23.98
C ARG A 535 -17.52 20.31 -23.63
N PRO A 536 -18.57 19.48 -23.49
CA PRO A 536 -18.42 18.05 -23.17
C PRO A 536 -17.52 17.28 -24.15
N ARG A 537 -17.49 17.72 -25.42
CA ARG A 537 -16.64 17.13 -26.46
C ARG A 537 -15.14 17.25 -26.16
N CYS A 538 -14.73 18.22 -25.36
CA CYS A 538 -13.32 18.47 -25.00
C CYS A 538 -12.68 17.31 -24.23
N VAL A 539 -13.49 16.48 -23.55
CA VAL A 539 -13.00 15.34 -22.77
C VAL A 539 -13.58 14.00 -23.23
N ARG A 540 -14.60 14.01 -24.09
CA ARG A 540 -15.36 12.80 -24.47
C ARG A 540 -14.49 11.75 -25.18
N ASN A 541 -13.64 12.16 -26.11
CA ASN A 541 -12.82 11.22 -26.88
C ASN A 541 -11.74 10.58 -25.97
N GLN A 542 -11.17 11.37 -25.06
CA GLN A 542 -10.24 10.90 -24.05
C GLN A 542 -10.91 9.83 -23.16
N MET A 543 -12.16 10.05 -22.74
CA MET A 543 -12.91 9.05 -21.97
C MET A 543 -13.07 7.73 -22.74
N PHE A 544 -13.39 7.77 -24.04
CA PHE A 544 -13.47 6.55 -24.85
C PHE A 544 -12.13 5.83 -24.98
N ILE A 545 -11.01 6.56 -25.12
CA ILE A 545 -9.67 5.97 -25.14
C ILE A 545 -9.37 5.28 -23.80
N LEU A 546 -9.60 5.98 -22.68
CA LEU A 546 -9.38 5.41 -21.34
C LEU A 546 -10.29 4.20 -21.07
N LEU A 547 -11.52 4.20 -21.60
CA LEU A 547 -12.43 3.06 -21.56
C LEU A 547 -11.81 1.85 -22.27
N VAL A 548 -11.36 2.00 -23.52
CA VAL A 548 -10.77 0.89 -24.30
C VAL A 548 -9.51 0.35 -23.63
N VAL A 549 -8.65 1.23 -23.10
CA VAL A 549 -7.48 0.83 -22.31
C VAL A 549 -7.88 -0.05 -21.12
N ASN A 550 -8.97 0.28 -20.41
CA ASN A 550 -9.41 -0.52 -19.27
C ASN A 550 -10.14 -1.81 -19.66
N VAL A 551 -10.76 -1.88 -20.84
CA VAL A 551 -11.24 -3.17 -21.39
C VAL A 551 -10.05 -4.10 -21.61
N VAL A 552 -8.97 -3.61 -22.22
CA VAL A 552 -7.74 -4.39 -22.42
C VAL A 552 -7.11 -4.78 -21.08
N ALA A 553 -7.03 -3.86 -20.12
CA ALA A 553 -6.52 -4.15 -18.78
C ALA A 553 -7.39 -5.19 -18.03
N THR A 554 -8.71 -5.19 -18.24
CA THR A 554 -9.63 -6.21 -17.70
C THR A 554 -9.28 -7.59 -18.25
N LEU A 555 -9.06 -7.70 -19.56
CA LEU A 555 -8.69 -8.96 -20.21
C LEU A 555 -7.32 -9.44 -19.73
N ALA A 556 -6.35 -8.55 -19.60
CA ALA A 556 -5.03 -8.85 -19.05
C ALA A 556 -5.13 -9.35 -17.59
N ALA A 557 -5.92 -8.68 -16.76
CA ALA A 557 -6.17 -9.08 -15.37
C ALA A 557 -6.83 -10.48 -15.27
N ALA A 558 -7.79 -10.78 -16.17
CA ALA A 558 -8.41 -12.09 -16.23
C ALA A 558 -7.42 -13.17 -16.67
N LEU A 559 -6.54 -12.86 -17.65
CA LEU A 559 -5.46 -13.73 -18.09
C LEU A 559 -4.49 -14.06 -16.96
N VAL A 560 -4.09 -13.07 -16.15
CA VAL A 560 -3.23 -13.27 -14.97
C VAL A 560 -3.87 -14.27 -14.01
N HIS A 561 -5.14 -14.05 -13.63
CA HIS A 561 -5.82 -14.96 -12.72
C HIS A 561 -5.91 -16.38 -13.29
N TRP A 562 -6.27 -16.51 -14.57
CA TRP A 562 -6.38 -17.81 -15.22
C TRP A 562 -5.05 -18.57 -15.23
N ARG A 563 -3.95 -17.92 -15.64
CA ARG A 563 -2.62 -18.55 -15.69
C ARG A 563 -2.12 -18.93 -14.29
N PHE A 564 -2.22 -18.00 -13.33
CA PHE A 564 -1.73 -18.24 -11.98
C PHE A 564 -2.57 -19.26 -11.21
N SER A 565 -3.90 -19.26 -11.38
CA SER A 565 -4.78 -20.29 -10.79
C SER A 565 -4.53 -21.68 -11.40
N ARG A 566 -4.24 -21.76 -12.70
CA ARG A 566 -3.84 -23.03 -13.34
C ARG A 566 -2.49 -23.53 -12.81
N PHE A 567 -1.50 -22.63 -12.70
CA PHE A 567 -0.18 -22.95 -12.15
C PHE A 567 -0.26 -23.49 -10.71
N THR A 568 -1.00 -22.78 -9.85
CA THR A 568 -1.15 -23.18 -8.44
C THR A 568 -1.90 -24.49 -8.29
N ARG A 569 -2.96 -24.74 -9.07
CA ARG A 569 -3.68 -26.02 -9.06
C ARG A 569 -2.76 -27.17 -9.47
N ALA A 570 -2.05 -27.05 -10.59
CA ALA A 570 -1.11 -28.08 -11.03
C ALA A 570 -0.07 -28.43 -9.96
N ARG A 571 0.50 -27.42 -9.29
CA ARG A 571 1.50 -27.61 -8.22
C ARG A 571 0.94 -28.19 -6.93
N LEU A 572 -0.34 -27.97 -6.64
CA LEU A 572 -1.01 -28.59 -5.50
C LEU A 572 -1.35 -30.05 -5.80
N ASP A 573 -1.84 -30.32 -7.02
CA ASP A 573 -2.19 -31.68 -7.45
C ASP A 573 -0.91 -32.58 -7.51
N GLU A 574 0.23 -32.03 -7.96
CA GLU A 574 1.55 -32.70 -7.92
C GLU A 574 1.99 -33.10 -6.49
N ARG A 575 1.59 -32.33 -5.46
CA ARG A 575 1.88 -32.63 -4.05
C ARG A 575 0.91 -33.64 -3.45
N GLU A 576 -0.30 -33.75 -4.00
CA GLU A 576 -1.31 -34.72 -3.58
C GLU A 576 -1.07 -36.11 -4.22
N THR A 577 -0.35 -36.20 -5.35
CA THR A 577 0.04 -37.48 -5.98
C THR A 577 1.15 -38.22 -5.17
N PRO A 578 0.95 -39.51 -4.83
CA PRO A 578 1.80 -40.25 -3.89
C PRO A 578 3.23 -40.57 -4.36
N ASP A 579 3.57 -40.43 -5.65
CA ASP A 579 4.92 -40.75 -6.14
C ASP A 579 6.02 -39.84 -5.56
N SER A 580 5.66 -38.68 -4.99
CA SER A 580 6.61 -37.83 -4.25
C SER A 580 7.02 -38.39 -2.86
N LEU A 581 6.34 -39.43 -2.37
CA LEU A 581 6.73 -40.16 -1.14
C LEU A 581 7.56 -41.41 -1.43
N GLN A 582 7.67 -41.86 -2.68
CA GLN A 582 8.47 -43.04 -3.05
C GLN A 582 9.94 -42.72 -3.33
N ASP A 583 10.26 -41.52 -3.83
CA ASP A 583 11.65 -41.13 -4.08
C ASP A 583 12.49 -40.92 -2.79
N GLY A 584 11.81 -40.85 -1.63
CA GLY A 584 12.46 -40.87 -0.31
C GLY A 584 12.67 -42.26 0.29
N LYS A 585 12.03 -43.31 -0.24
CA LYS A 585 12.16 -44.70 0.27
C LYS A 585 13.06 -45.58 -0.60
N ASP A 586 13.21 -45.28 -1.88
CA ASP A 586 14.08 -46.07 -2.76
C ASP A 586 15.58 -45.82 -2.49
N MET A 587 15.93 -44.76 -1.75
CA MET A 587 17.29 -44.55 -1.23
C MET A 587 17.62 -45.37 0.04
N ILE A 588 16.67 -46.11 0.62
CA ILE A 588 16.91 -46.96 1.81
C ILE A 588 16.83 -48.47 1.47
N GLY A 589 16.58 -48.83 0.20
CA GLY A 589 16.38 -50.22 -0.22
C GLY A 589 17.63 -51.01 -0.64
N MET A 590 18.76 -50.37 -0.97
CA MET A 590 19.98 -51.09 -1.39
C MET A 590 20.94 -51.26 -0.21
N GLY A 591 20.60 -52.20 0.68
CA GLY A 591 21.41 -52.58 1.82
C GLY A 591 21.19 -54.03 2.22
N SER A 592 21.00 -54.95 1.28
CA SER A 592 21.12 -56.39 1.56
C SER A 592 22.60 -56.76 1.51
N SER A 593 23.24 -56.60 2.66
CA SER A 593 24.51 -57.20 3.03
C SER A 593 24.48 -58.71 2.82
N GLU A 594 25.18 -59.21 1.81
CA GLU A 594 25.61 -60.61 1.80
C GLU A 594 26.76 -60.81 2.81
N PRO A 595 26.80 -61.94 3.53
CA PRO A 595 27.70 -62.13 4.65
C PRO A 595 29.10 -62.51 4.15
N ILE A 596 30.10 -61.79 4.65
CA ILE A 596 31.51 -62.14 4.50
C ILE A 596 31.76 -63.41 5.33
N ALA A 597 32.17 -64.48 4.65
CA ALA A 597 32.57 -65.74 5.25
C ALA A 597 33.84 -65.57 6.09
N GLU A 598 33.77 -65.93 7.38
CA GLU A 598 34.92 -66.22 8.23
C GLU A 598 35.47 -67.60 7.85
N GLU A 599 36.60 -67.65 7.16
CA GLU A 599 37.43 -68.85 7.03
C GLU A 599 38.39 -68.93 8.22
N ASP A 600 37.98 -69.68 9.24
CA ASP A 600 38.86 -70.18 10.30
C ASP A 600 39.71 -71.33 9.73
N HIS A 601 40.97 -71.03 9.42
CA HIS A 601 42.01 -72.02 9.14
C HIS A 601 42.65 -72.47 10.46
N LEU A 602 42.30 -73.65 10.97
CA LEU A 602 43.15 -74.41 11.90
C LEU A 602 42.73 -75.89 12.01
N GLN A 603 43.75 -76.76 11.84
CA GLN A 603 43.88 -78.17 12.28
C GLN A 603 43.36 -79.30 11.37
N SER A 604 44.24 -79.86 10.53
CA SER A 604 45.01 -81.09 10.83
C SER A 604 46.09 -81.33 9.78
#